data_AF-A0A1T3A5F3-F1
#
_entry.id   AF-A0A1T3A5F3-F1
#
_cell.length_a   1.000
_cell.length_b   1.000
_cell.length_c   1.000
_cell.angle_alpha   90.00
_cell.angle_beta   90.00
_cell.angle_gamma   90.00
#
_symmetry.space_group_name_H-M   'P 1'
#
loop_
_entity.id
_entity.type
_entity.pdbx_description
1 polymer ?
#
loop_
_entity_poly.entity_id
_entity_poly.type
_entity_poly.pdbx_seq_one_letter_code
_entity_poly.pdbx_strand_id
1 'polypeptide(L)' 'MSGMSDVRLALHSQELEAGQEPAMSTPACGRWSLFWHRRHTRKALLSLTHEQLRDIGLSAEQARHEGLKPFWRD' A
#
# COMPACT_ATOMS: atom_id res chain seq x y z
N MET A 1 20.20 -8.62 -43.77
CA MET A 1 19.24 -8.24 -42.71
C MET A 1 18.06 -9.20 -42.83
N SER A 2 17.53 -9.91 -41.84
CA SER A 2 17.81 -10.13 -40.42
C SER A 2 17.07 -11.44 -40.08
N GLY A 3 17.68 -12.41 -39.38
CA GLY A 3 17.03 -13.73 -39.21
C GLY A 3 17.52 -14.60 -38.06
N MET A 4 18.14 -14.02 -37.04
CA MET A 4 18.70 -14.75 -35.89
C MET A 4 18.27 -14.17 -34.54
N SER A 5 17.32 -13.22 -34.52
CA SER A 5 16.94 -12.49 -33.30
C SER A 5 15.65 -13.01 -32.61
N ASP A 6 14.82 -13.81 -33.29
CA ASP A 6 13.53 -14.23 -32.72
C ASP A 6 13.63 -15.47 -31.82
N VAL A 7 14.62 -16.35 -32.04
CA VAL A 7 14.74 -17.60 -31.27
C VAL A 7 15.22 -17.34 -29.83
N ARG A 8 16.06 -16.33 -29.62
CA ARG A 8 16.53 -15.99 -28.27
C ARG A 8 15.45 -15.32 -27.41
N LEU A 9 14.51 -14.60 -28.03
CA LEU A 9 13.39 -13.98 -27.31
C LEU A 9 12.41 -15.03 -26.78
N ALA A 10 12.09 -16.06 -27.57
CA ALA A 10 11.17 -17.11 -27.15
C ALA A 10 11.70 -17.98 -26.00
N LEU A 11 13.03 -18.16 -25.91
CA LEU A 11 13.64 -18.88 -24.77
C LEU A 11 13.70 -18.01 -23.51
N HIS A 12 13.98 -16.71 -23.65
CA HIS A 12 13.98 -15.77 -22.53
C HIS A 12 12.59 -15.52 -21.95
N SER A 13 11.53 -15.57 -22.77
CA SER A 13 10.14 -15.48 -22.30
C SER A 13 9.73 -16.66 -21.42
N GLN A 14 10.23 -17.86 -21.68
CA GLN A 14 9.88 -19.05 -20.88
C GLN A 14 10.53 -19.03 -19.49
N GLU A 15 11.74 -18.50 -19.35
CA GLU A 15 12.38 -18.33 -18.03
C GLU A 15 11.75 -17.20 -17.19
N LEU A 16 11.13 -16.20 -17.83
CA LEU A 16 10.40 -15.12 -17.16
C LEU A 16 9.06 -15.57 -16.57
N GLU A 17 8.42 -16.59 -17.14
CA GLU A 17 7.17 -17.16 -16.57
C GLU A 17 7.44 -18.14 -15.43
N ALA A 18 8.56 -18.87 -15.46
CA ALA A 18 8.94 -19.82 -14.41
C ALA A 18 9.34 -19.14 -13.08
N GLY A 19 9.65 -17.85 -13.10
CA GLY A 19 10.03 -17.04 -11.92
C GLY A 19 8.93 -16.12 -11.39
N GLN A 20 7.71 -16.16 -11.95
CA GLN A 20 6.56 -15.48 -11.36
C GLN A 20 6.05 -16.29 -10.17
N GLU A 21 6.81 -16.23 -9.08
CA GLU A 21 6.23 -16.36 -7.75
C GLU A 21 5.00 -15.45 -7.70
N PRO A 22 3.82 -15.95 -7.30
CA PRO A 22 2.61 -15.14 -7.28
C PRO A 22 2.87 -13.97 -6.34
N ALA A 23 3.16 -12.81 -6.92
CA ALA A 23 3.32 -11.56 -6.19
C ALA A 23 2.12 -11.46 -5.28
N MET A 24 2.36 -11.62 -3.97
CA MET A 24 1.32 -11.79 -2.95
C MET A 24 0.15 -10.89 -3.30
N SER A 25 -0.93 -11.49 -3.79
CA SER A 25 -2.10 -10.76 -4.25
C SER A 25 -2.58 -9.98 -3.05
N THR A 26 -2.26 -8.68 -2.98
CA THR A 26 -2.80 -7.81 -1.94
C THR A 26 -4.30 -7.98 -2.07
N PRO A 27 -5.00 -8.46 -1.04
CA PRO A 27 -6.42 -8.72 -1.16
C PRO A 27 -7.01 -7.43 -1.70
N ALA A 28 -7.71 -7.52 -2.84
CA ALA A 28 -8.35 -6.39 -3.49
C ALA A 28 -9.48 -5.93 -2.57
N CYS A 29 -9.08 -5.24 -1.50
CA CYS A 29 -9.93 -4.69 -0.49
C CYS A 29 -10.74 -3.64 -1.23
N GLY A 30 -12.01 -3.96 -1.50
CA GLY A 30 -12.88 -3.07 -2.25
C GLY A 30 -12.82 -1.66 -1.68
N ARG A 31 -13.18 -0.66 -2.48
CA ARG A 31 -13.11 0.77 -2.09
C ARG A 31 -13.71 1.06 -0.70
N TRP A 32 -14.74 0.30 -0.32
CA TRP A 32 -15.34 0.30 1.01
C TRP A 32 -14.42 -0.18 2.13
N SER A 33 -13.66 -1.24 1.94
CA SER A 33 -12.73 -1.74 2.96
C SER A 33 -11.56 -0.78 3.18
N LEU A 34 -11.00 -0.21 2.09
CA LEU A 34 -10.01 0.88 2.20
C LEU A 34 -10.59 2.10 2.92
N PHE A 35 -11.86 2.42 2.66
CA PHE A 35 -12.58 3.49 3.37
C PHE A 35 -12.68 3.21 4.88
N TRP A 36 -13.13 2.02 5.29
CA TRP A 36 -13.23 1.64 6.69
C TRP A 36 -11.86 1.63 7.37
N HIS A 37 -10.84 1.11 6.69
CA HIS A 37 -9.47 1.11 7.16
C HIS A 37 -8.96 2.54 7.41
N ARG A 38 -9.07 3.44 6.44
CA ARG A 38 -8.65 4.85 6.59
C ARG A 38 -9.40 5.57 7.71
N ARG A 39 -10.71 5.34 7.84
CA ARG A 39 -11.51 5.93 8.92
C ARG A 39 -11.05 5.43 10.28
N HIS A 40 -10.80 4.13 10.41
CA HIS A 40 -10.39 3.52 11.67
C HIS A 40 -9.00 4.00 12.10
N THR A 41 -8.02 4.01 11.19
CA THR A 41 -6.66 4.44 11.51
C THR A 41 -6.59 5.90 11.90
N ARG A 42 -7.33 6.80 11.22
CA ARG A 42 -7.42 8.21 11.63
C ARG A 42 -8.05 8.38 13.01
N LYS A 43 -9.10 7.63 13.34
CA LYS A 43 -9.69 7.69 14.69
C LYS A 43 -8.77 7.12 15.76
N ALA A 44 -7.98 6.10 15.43
CA ALA A 44 -6.99 5.54 16.35
C ALA A 44 -5.98 6.60 16.81
N LEU A 45 -5.55 7.51 15.94
CA LEU A 45 -4.64 8.61 16.31
C LEU A 45 -5.18 9.49 17.45
N LEU A 46 -6.51 9.66 17.54
CA LEU A 46 -7.14 10.45 18.62
C LEU A 46 -7.20 9.71 19.96
N SER A 47 -7.06 8.38 19.93
CA SER A 47 -7.08 7.53 21.13
C SER A 47 -5.68 7.25 21.70
N LEU A 48 -4.61 7.58 20.95
CA LEU A 48 -3.24 7.38 21.39
C LEU A 48 -2.83 8.40 22.44
N THR A 49 -2.01 7.96 23.38
CA THR A 49 -1.37 8.84 24.37
C THR A 49 -0.23 9.64 23.74
N HIS A 50 0.20 10.72 24.41
CA HIS A 50 1.30 11.56 23.93
C HIS A 50 2.61 10.78 23.77
N GLU A 51 2.87 9.78 24.61
CA GLU A 51 4.07 8.94 24.53
C GLU A 51 4.01 8.02 23.31
N GLN A 52 2.88 7.33 23.10
CA GLN A 52 2.67 6.49 21.93
C GLN A 52 2.74 7.27 20.61
N LEU A 53 2.28 8.53 20.61
CA LEU A 53 2.42 9.41 19.46
C LEU A 53 3.89 9.75 19.18
N ARG A 54 4.71 9.96 20.21
CA ARG A 54 6.15 10.18 20.05
C ARG A 54 6.86 8.94 19.53
N ASP A 55 6.46 7.75 19.97
CA ASP A 55 7.04 6.48 19.49
C ASP A 55 6.88 6.30 17.98
N ILE A 56 5.78 6.81 17.41
CA ILE A 56 5.53 6.82 15.97
C ILE A 56 5.95 8.13 15.27
N GLY A 57 6.63 9.03 15.98
CA GLY A 57 7.15 10.29 15.44
C GLY A 57 6.11 11.37 15.13
N LEU A 58 4.91 11.29 15.72
CA LEU A 58 3.84 12.28 15.52
C LEU A 58 3.69 13.21 16.73
N SER A 59 3.37 14.48 16.45
CA SER A 59 2.91 15.40 17.49
C SER A 59 1.42 15.22 17.79
N ALA A 60 0.98 15.61 18.99
CA ALA A 60 -0.43 15.59 19.36
C ALA A 60 -1.29 16.49 18.45
N GLU A 61 -0.72 17.58 17.95
CA GLU A 61 -1.39 18.47 17.00
C GLU A 61 -1.57 17.80 15.64
N GLN A 62 -0.54 17.13 15.12
CA GLN A 62 -0.62 16.38 13.86
C GLN A 62 -1.63 15.22 13.98
N ALA A 63 -1.62 14.50 15.10
CA ALA A 63 -2.58 13.43 15.37
C ALA A 63 -4.03 13.96 15.39
N ARG A 64 -4.27 15.13 15.98
CA ARG A 64 -5.58 15.79 15.97
C ARG A 64 -5.98 16.27 14.58
N HIS A 65 -5.06 16.90 13.86
CA HIS A 65 -5.30 17.37 12.49
C HIS A 65 -5.71 16.20 11.59
N GLU A 66 -4.94 15.10 11.59
CA GLU A 66 -5.25 13.91 10.81
C GLU A 66 -6.49 13.15 11.32
N GLY A 67 -6.68 13.03 12.63
CA GLY A 67 -7.82 12.33 13.21
C GLY A 67 -9.17 13.05 13.07
N LEU A 68 -9.14 14.38 12.90
CA LEU A 68 -10.31 15.22 12.65
C LEU A 68 -10.56 15.48 11.17
N LYS A 69 -9.64 15.13 10.26
CA LYS A 69 -9.87 15.26 8.82
C LYS A 69 -11.16 14.53 8.40
N PRO A 70 -12.01 15.18 7.60
CA PRO A 70 -13.13 14.50 6.98
C PRO A 70 -12.62 13.30 6.16
N PHE A 71 -13.38 12.20 6.17
CA PHE A 71 -12.95 10.94 5.54
C PHE A 71 -12.73 11.04 4.02
N TRP A 72 -13.27 12.07 3.36
CA TRP A 72 -13.19 12.30 1.91
C TRP A 72 -12.06 13.23 1.48
N ARG A 73 -11.28 13.79 2.42
CA ARG A 73 -10.08 14.56 2.09
C ARG A 73 -8.83 13.73 2.38
N ASP A 74 -7.93 13.75 1.41
CA ASP A 74 -6.52 13.36 1.58
C ASP A 74 -5.75 14.57 2.13
#